data_AF-A0A812IN00-F1
#
_entry.id   AF-A0A812IN00-F1
#
_cell.length_a   1.000
_cell.length_b   1.000
_cell.length_c   1.000
_cell.angle_alpha   90.00
_cell.angle_beta   90.00
_cell.angle_gamma   90.00
#
_symmetry.space_group_name_H-M   'P 1'
#
loop_
_entity.id
_entity.type
_entity.pdbx_description
1 polymer ?
#
loop_
_entity_poly.entity_id
_entity_poly.type
_entity_poly.pdbx_seq_one_letter_code
_entity_poly.pdbx_strand_id
1 'polypeptide(L)'
;MAECRGTDAQVLNMTQARAKAMLMELLGEYSAKSFQSKLGDLLQKEAQHGEVCDESPGRWALAEECHADIFARYGFKSGTGVERLRPIVLISKKFPDLEEKVQKLWKLLALKSSVTELFTKVEEPQEISGSSLPAKRVPSKARALALQAEILAAFSAPSFQKKLGEISRRHVANLHDEACKAELDAMMEKTKLEIVPRYGYEASPKGLKDLEEDMQQFDNDPDIFVNAVAIEEALFPYAQTSRPFVMDKAVLGRTGSKPTTAFTVAKLLRKQLAAFSSPSFQNAISGLKRSADVEQACEGYYHLKGRAELALPVQRRILPQYGFQGSRAGVLDMVSHCSKFIKDPEVSRLFDAINLKLGMTPRACARFRDTACSFPSSERPDRSNRPEPAQTVELSFASFTAGSKK
;
A
#
# COMPACT_ATOMS: atom_id res chain seq x y z
N MET A 1 -14.68 18.43 4.83
CA MET A 1 -14.60 18.03 6.26
C MET A 1 -13.74 16.78 6.51
N ALA A 2 -13.79 15.71 5.69
CA ALA A 2 -12.99 14.50 5.94
C ALA A 2 -11.46 14.72 5.84
N GLU A 3 -11.00 15.63 4.98
CA GLU A 3 -9.57 15.95 4.82
C GLU A 3 -8.95 16.66 6.02
N CYS A 4 -9.72 17.51 6.72
CA CYS A 4 -9.25 18.24 7.90
C CYS A 4 -8.78 17.31 9.04
N ARG A 5 -9.40 16.13 9.20
CA ARG A 5 -9.08 15.21 10.30
C ARG A 5 -7.70 14.54 10.16
N GLY A 6 -7.19 14.40 8.94
CA GLY A 6 -5.88 13.78 8.70
C GLY A 6 -4.72 14.64 9.20
N THR A 7 -4.83 15.95 8.96
CA THR A 7 -3.83 16.94 9.38
C THR A 7 -3.69 16.99 10.90
N ASP A 8 -4.81 16.96 11.62
CA ASP A 8 -4.83 17.06 13.08
C ASP A 8 -4.12 15.86 13.74
N ALA A 9 -4.44 14.64 13.29
CA ALA A 9 -3.77 13.43 13.76
C ALA A 9 -2.26 13.46 13.50
N GLN A 10 -1.84 14.01 12.37
CA GLN A 10 -0.44 14.11 12.01
C GLN A 10 0.34 15.09 12.90
N VAL A 11 -0.24 16.25 13.22
CA VAL A 11 0.36 17.17 14.18
C VAL A 11 0.37 16.56 15.59
N LEU A 12 -0.69 15.86 15.99
CA LEU A 12 -0.77 15.15 17.28
C LEU A 12 0.32 14.08 17.45
N ASN A 13 0.78 13.46 16.36
CA ASN A 13 1.87 12.47 16.39
C ASN A 13 3.27 13.07 16.15
N MET A 14 3.37 14.34 15.78
CA MET A 14 4.64 15.00 15.51
C MET A 14 5.44 15.26 16.82
N THR A 15 6.75 15.09 16.81
CA THR A 15 7.62 15.49 17.94
C THR A 15 7.95 16.98 17.85
N GLN A 16 8.26 17.60 19.00
CA GLN A 16 8.65 19.03 19.05
C GLN A 16 9.87 19.35 18.18
N ALA A 17 10.89 18.47 18.17
CA ALA A 17 12.08 18.63 17.33
C ALA A 17 11.73 18.61 15.83
N ARG A 18 10.83 17.71 15.42
CA ARG A 18 10.35 17.62 14.04
C ARG A 18 9.51 18.84 13.65
N ALA A 19 8.62 19.30 14.53
CA ALA A 19 7.85 20.52 14.32
C ALA A 19 8.78 21.74 14.18
N LYS A 20 9.77 21.88 15.07
CA LYS A 20 10.78 22.95 15.01
C LYS A 20 11.56 22.92 13.70
N ALA A 21 11.98 21.74 13.23
CA ALA A 21 12.70 21.61 11.96
C ALA A 21 11.84 22.10 10.78
N MET A 22 10.57 21.69 10.71
CA MET A 22 9.65 22.14 9.66
C MET A 22 9.46 23.67 9.67
N LEU A 23 9.23 24.26 10.86
CA LEU A 23 9.07 25.71 10.98
C LEU A 23 10.33 26.47 10.56
N MET A 24 11.52 25.93 10.83
CA MET A 24 12.78 26.55 10.43
C MET A 24 13.01 26.49 8.92
N GLU A 25 12.63 25.40 8.25
CA GLU A 25 12.66 25.32 6.77
C GLU A 25 11.72 26.35 6.14
N LEU A 26 10.48 26.45 6.63
CA LEU A 26 9.52 27.45 6.16
C LEU A 26 10.03 28.88 6.40
N LEU A 27 10.64 29.14 7.55
CA LEU A 27 11.23 30.44 7.84
C LEU A 27 12.39 30.75 6.87
N GLY A 28 13.18 29.75 6.50
CA GLY A 28 14.23 29.87 5.49
C GLY A 28 13.66 30.30 4.14
N GLU A 29 12.68 29.56 3.62
CA GLU A 29 12.02 29.88 2.34
C GLU A 29 11.36 31.26 2.35
N TYR A 30 10.60 31.58 3.41
CA TYR A 30 9.91 32.86 3.48
C TYR A 30 10.82 34.04 3.75
N SER A 31 11.99 33.84 4.33
CA SER A 31 12.99 34.91 4.47
C SER A 31 13.84 35.10 3.22
N ALA A 32 13.74 34.23 2.22
CA ALA A 32 14.50 34.35 0.98
C ALA A 32 14.13 35.65 0.25
N LYS A 33 15.16 36.36 -0.24
CA LYS A 33 14.97 37.65 -0.97
C LYS A 33 14.06 37.50 -2.19
N SER A 34 14.17 36.38 -2.90
CA SER A 34 13.32 36.07 -4.06
C SER A 34 11.84 35.97 -3.69
N PHE A 35 11.52 35.29 -2.58
CA PHE A 35 10.15 35.18 -2.08
C PHE A 35 9.62 36.54 -1.63
N GLN A 36 10.37 37.25 -0.79
CA GLN A 36 9.96 38.56 -0.25
C GLN A 36 9.79 39.62 -1.34
N SER A 37 10.61 39.60 -2.40
CA SER A 37 10.43 40.48 -3.56
C SER A 37 9.11 40.20 -4.27
N LYS A 38 8.82 38.92 -4.59
CA LYS A 38 7.55 38.54 -5.24
C LYS A 38 6.33 38.88 -4.38
N LEU A 39 6.43 38.67 -3.06
CA LEU A 39 5.37 39.03 -2.13
C LEU A 39 5.17 40.55 -2.10
N GLY A 40 6.24 41.34 -2.05
CA GLY A 40 6.17 42.80 -2.12
C GLY A 40 5.45 43.31 -3.37
N ASP A 41 5.77 42.75 -4.54
CA ASP A 41 5.12 43.09 -5.81
C ASP A 41 3.61 42.76 -5.80
N LEU A 42 3.24 41.61 -5.21
CA LEU A 42 1.83 41.21 -5.05
C LEU A 42 1.09 42.17 -4.11
N LEU A 43 1.68 42.50 -2.96
CA LEU A 43 1.11 43.44 -2.00
C LEU A 43 0.91 44.83 -2.62
N GLN A 44 1.87 45.31 -3.41
CA GLN A 44 1.77 46.59 -4.09
C GLN A 44 0.65 46.58 -5.13
N LYS A 45 0.50 45.49 -5.89
CA LYS A 45 -0.61 45.33 -6.84
C LYS A 45 -1.95 45.32 -6.13
N GLU A 46 -2.10 44.58 -5.04
CA GLU A 46 -3.34 44.54 -4.26
C GLU A 46 -3.70 45.90 -3.67
N ALA A 47 -2.71 46.65 -3.18
CA ALA A 47 -2.92 48.01 -2.68
C ALA A 47 -3.47 48.95 -3.76
N GLN A 48 -3.04 48.80 -5.02
CA GLN A 48 -3.58 49.58 -6.15
C GLN A 48 -5.04 49.25 -6.47
N HIS A 49 -5.50 48.04 -6.15
CA HIS A 49 -6.88 47.59 -6.38
C HIS A 49 -7.80 47.89 -5.19
N GLY A 50 -7.29 48.52 -4.12
CA GLY A 50 -8.10 48.95 -2.97
C GLY A 50 -8.50 47.85 -2.00
N GLU A 51 -8.06 46.61 -2.20
CA GLU A 51 -8.47 45.46 -1.38
C GLU A 51 -7.24 44.64 -0.94
N VAL A 52 -6.76 44.94 0.28
CA VAL A 52 -5.67 44.19 0.91
C VAL A 52 -6.29 43.17 1.86
N CYS A 53 -6.68 42.02 1.31
CA CYS A 53 -7.22 40.88 2.07
C CYS A 53 -6.13 39.84 2.32
N ASP A 54 -6.11 39.27 3.53
CA ASP A 54 -5.22 38.15 3.87
C ASP A 54 -5.56 36.88 3.06
N GLU A 55 -6.77 36.82 2.49
CA GLU A 55 -7.25 35.73 1.64
C GLU A 55 -6.97 35.92 0.14
N SER A 56 -6.08 36.86 -0.21
CA SER A 56 -5.66 37.06 -1.61
C SER A 56 -5.22 35.74 -2.27
N PRO A 57 -5.88 35.31 -3.36
CA PRO A 57 -5.49 34.10 -4.08
C PRO A 57 -4.04 34.14 -4.57
N GLY A 58 -3.52 35.32 -4.92
CA GLY A 58 -2.15 35.51 -5.39
C GLY A 58 -1.11 35.24 -4.30
N ARG A 59 -1.35 35.73 -3.07
CA ARG A 59 -0.47 35.43 -1.93
C ARG A 59 -0.47 33.94 -1.59
N TRP A 60 -1.65 33.32 -1.60
CA TRP A 60 -1.77 31.90 -1.31
C TRP A 60 -1.08 31.04 -2.36
N ALA A 61 -1.25 31.35 -3.65
CA ALA A 61 -0.56 30.65 -4.72
C ALA A 61 0.98 30.74 -4.58
N LEU A 62 1.50 31.92 -4.21
CA LEU A 62 2.94 32.10 -3.96
C LEU A 62 3.42 31.28 -2.75
N ALA A 63 2.68 31.32 -1.64
CA ALA A 63 2.98 30.51 -0.46
C ALA A 63 2.83 29.00 -0.73
N GLU A 64 1.92 28.62 -1.63
CA GLU A 64 1.62 27.24 -1.99
C GLU A 64 2.82 26.52 -2.61
N GLU A 65 3.55 27.22 -3.48
CA GLU A 65 4.77 26.72 -4.13
C GLU A 65 5.83 26.32 -3.09
N CYS A 66 5.98 27.12 -2.04
CA CYS A 66 6.90 26.84 -0.93
C CYS A 66 6.38 25.74 0.01
N HIS A 67 5.08 25.75 0.34
CA HIS A 67 4.48 24.81 1.28
C HIS A 67 4.47 23.38 0.75
N ALA A 68 4.18 23.18 -0.54
CA ALA A 68 3.87 21.85 -1.08
C ALA A 68 5.00 20.84 -0.84
N ASP A 69 6.24 21.23 -1.14
CA ASP A 69 7.41 20.38 -0.97
C ASP A 69 7.75 20.16 0.51
N ILE A 70 7.79 21.23 1.31
CA ILE A 70 8.10 21.12 2.74
C ILE A 70 7.06 20.25 3.44
N PHE A 71 5.78 20.54 3.30
CA PHE A 71 4.72 19.75 3.93
C PHE A 71 4.74 18.29 3.53
N ALA A 72 5.01 17.97 2.25
CA ALA A 72 5.16 16.59 1.80
C ALA A 72 6.32 15.87 2.51
N ARG A 73 7.47 16.52 2.72
CA ARG A 73 8.61 15.95 3.50
C ARG A 73 8.22 15.62 4.94
N TYR A 74 7.34 16.43 5.54
CA TYR A 74 6.83 16.20 6.88
C TYR A 74 5.57 15.31 6.91
N GLY A 75 5.12 14.85 5.74
CA GLY A 75 4.06 13.89 5.50
C GLY A 75 2.66 14.49 5.38
N PHE A 76 2.53 15.83 5.45
CA PHE A 76 1.25 16.50 5.31
C PHE A 76 0.80 16.46 3.85
N LYS A 77 -0.51 16.26 3.64
CA LYS A 77 -1.11 16.32 2.31
C LYS A 77 -1.25 17.78 1.87
N SER A 78 -1.14 18.01 0.57
CA SER A 78 -1.44 19.31 -0.05
C SER A 78 -2.92 19.66 0.13
N GLY A 79 -3.22 20.76 0.85
CA GLY A 79 -4.58 21.33 0.97
C GLY A 79 -4.89 22.32 -0.15
N THR A 80 -5.81 23.27 0.03
CA THR A 80 -5.92 24.47 -0.83
C THR A 80 -6.20 25.69 0.06
N GLY A 81 -5.71 26.87 -0.35
CA GLY A 81 -5.93 28.12 0.38
C GLY A 81 -5.45 28.11 1.84
N VAL A 82 -6.21 28.77 2.72
CA VAL A 82 -5.90 29.00 4.14
C VAL A 82 -5.78 27.71 4.95
N GLU A 83 -6.52 26.64 4.59
CA GLU A 83 -6.47 25.35 5.28
C GLU A 83 -5.06 24.73 5.25
N ARG A 84 -4.18 25.15 4.33
CA ARG A 84 -2.78 24.72 4.32
C ARG A 84 -1.99 25.24 5.52
N LEU A 85 -2.38 26.34 6.16
CA LEU A 85 -1.70 26.81 7.37
C LEU A 85 -2.15 26.08 8.64
N ARG A 86 -3.19 25.23 8.56
CA ARG A 86 -3.71 24.45 9.69
C ARG A 86 -2.62 23.67 10.44
N PRO A 87 -1.67 22.96 9.78
CA PRO A 87 -0.56 22.32 10.49
C PRO A 87 0.25 23.30 11.35
N ILE A 88 0.50 24.51 10.87
CA ILE A 88 1.32 25.52 11.57
C ILE A 88 0.59 26.01 12.83
N VAL A 89 -0.72 26.28 12.72
CA VAL A 89 -1.55 26.69 13.85
C VAL A 89 -1.64 25.59 14.91
N LEU A 90 -1.84 24.34 14.49
CA LEU A 90 -1.90 23.21 15.42
C LEU A 90 -0.55 22.96 16.10
N ILE A 91 0.57 23.19 15.40
CA ILE A 91 1.91 23.13 16.00
C ILE A 91 2.07 24.18 17.09
N SER A 92 1.60 25.41 16.87
CA SER A 92 1.65 26.50 17.85
C SER A 92 0.83 26.15 19.11
N LYS A 93 -0.36 25.58 18.93
CA LYS A 93 -1.20 25.07 20.03
C LYS A 93 -0.56 23.93 20.81
N LYS A 94 0.06 22.98 20.10
CA LYS A 94 0.67 21.78 20.71
C LYS A 94 2.01 22.08 21.38
N PHE A 95 2.80 23.00 20.82
CA PHE A 95 4.14 23.34 21.26
C PHE A 95 4.26 24.86 21.48
N PRO A 96 3.80 25.38 22.63
CA PRO A 96 3.77 26.83 22.89
C PRO A 96 5.14 27.53 22.81
N ASP A 97 6.23 26.80 23.04
CA ASP A 97 7.61 27.32 22.91
C ASP A 97 8.00 27.62 21.45
N LEU A 98 7.23 27.13 20.48
CA LEU A 98 7.41 27.40 19.05
C LEU A 98 6.55 28.57 18.55
N GLU A 99 5.71 29.17 19.40
CA GLU A 99 4.79 30.27 19.03
C GLU A 99 5.53 31.45 18.38
N GLU A 100 6.69 31.83 18.91
CA GLU A 100 7.51 32.91 18.34
C GLU A 100 7.88 32.67 16.87
N LYS A 101 8.13 31.40 16.49
CA LYS A 101 8.46 31.03 15.10
C LYS A 101 7.24 31.11 14.20
N VAL A 102 6.07 30.70 14.71
CA VAL A 102 4.79 30.81 14.00
C VAL A 102 4.44 32.28 13.77
N GLN A 103 4.59 33.13 14.79
CA GLN A 103 4.41 34.58 14.66
C GLN A 103 5.37 35.20 13.65
N LYS A 104 6.63 34.75 13.61
CA LYS A 104 7.60 35.20 12.60
C LYS A 104 7.20 34.79 11.18
N LEU A 105 6.66 33.58 10.98
CA LEU A 105 6.12 33.15 9.69
C LEU A 105 4.94 34.03 9.25
N TRP A 106 4.01 34.32 10.17
CA TRP A 106 2.87 35.20 9.90
C TRP A 106 3.31 36.59 9.44
N LYS A 107 4.30 37.17 10.11
CA LYS A 107 4.89 38.46 9.73
C LYS A 107 5.54 38.40 8.35
N LEU A 108 6.29 37.34 8.03
CA LEU A 108 6.92 37.18 6.71
C LEU A 108 5.91 37.00 5.57
N LEU A 109 4.71 36.48 5.87
CA LEU A 109 3.60 36.37 4.92
C LEU A 109 2.74 37.64 4.85
N ALA A 110 3.05 38.67 5.64
CA ALA A 110 2.29 39.91 5.73
C ALA A 110 0.79 39.70 6.03
N LEU A 111 0.46 38.70 6.84
CA LEU A 111 -0.91 38.44 7.29
C LEU A 111 -1.27 39.41 8.42
N LYS A 112 -2.43 40.06 8.32
CA LYS A 112 -2.95 41.01 9.33
C LYS A 112 -3.69 40.31 10.46
N SER A 113 -4.45 39.26 10.13
CA SER A 113 -5.18 38.45 11.10
C SER A 113 -4.22 37.70 11.99
N SER A 114 -4.55 37.66 13.28
CA SER A 114 -3.83 36.81 14.22
C SER A 114 -4.04 35.34 13.87
N VAL A 115 -3.06 34.51 14.22
CA VAL A 115 -3.10 33.04 14.08
C VAL A 115 -4.41 32.46 14.62
N THR A 116 -4.91 33.02 15.72
CA THR A 116 -6.11 32.56 16.42
C THR A 116 -7.40 32.93 15.68
N GLU A 117 -7.48 34.11 15.06
CA GLU A 117 -8.69 34.60 14.37
C GLU A 117 -9.03 33.84 13.10
N LEU A 118 -8.02 33.33 12.38
CA LEU A 118 -8.21 32.57 11.14
C LEU A 118 -8.92 31.22 11.36
N PHE A 119 -8.91 30.68 12.59
CA PHE A 119 -9.38 29.31 12.86
C PHE A 119 -10.43 29.21 13.98
N THR A 120 -10.78 30.31 14.66
CA THR A 120 -11.81 30.30 15.73
C THR A 120 -13.24 30.23 15.22
N LYS A 121 -13.51 30.43 13.93
CA LYS A 121 -14.88 30.37 13.39
C LYS A 121 -15.42 28.96 13.13
N VAL A 122 -14.62 27.89 13.22
CA VAL A 122 -15.00 26.61 12.59
C VAL A 122 -15.51 25.51 13.53
N GLU A 123 -15.13 25.40 14.80
CA GLU A 123 -15.56 24.22 15.59
C GLU A 123 -15.65 24.50 17.11
N GLU A 124 -16.86 24.80 17.60
CA GLU A 124 -17.22 24.53 18.98
C GLU A 124 -17.37 23.00 19.16
N PRO A 125 -16.71 22.36 20.13
CA PRO A 125 -16.86 20.93 20.37
C PRO A 125 -18.27 20.62 20.87
N GLN A 126 -19.06 19.88 20.08
CA GLN A 126 -20.27 19.26 20.59
C GLN A 126 -19.91 18.24 21.68
N GLU A 127 -20.25 18.55 22.93
CA GLU A 127 -20.23 17.62 24.05
C GLU A 127 -21.21 16.47 23.79
N ILE A 128 -20.68 15.26 23.54
CA ILE A 128 -21.49 14.05 23.43
C ILE A 128 -21.60 13.42 24.82
N SER A 129 -22.63 13.82 25.56
CA SER A 129 -23.14 13.11 26.73
C SER A 129 -24.16 12.07 26.26
N GLY A 130 -24.00 10.80 26.66
CA GLY A 130 -25.01 9.77 26.39
C GLY A 130 -24.49 8.34 26.34
N SER A 131 -24.42 7.71 27.51
CA SER A 131 -24.21 6.28 27.73
C SER A 131 -25.35 5.42 27.13
N SER A 132 -25.23 5.06 25.86
CA SER A 132 -25.92 3.90 25.29
C SER A 132 -24.91 3.15 24.42
N LEU A 133 -24.72 1.85 24.67
CA LEU A 133 -23.83 1.01 23.86
C LEU A 133 -24.24 1.15 22.39
N PRO A 134 -23.39 1.75 21.53
CA PRO A 134 -23.77 2.08 20.17
C PRO A 134 -23.96 0.78 19.39
N ALA A 135 -25.06 0.71 18.63
CA ALA A 135 -25.29 -0.33 17.62
C ALA A 135 -24.01 -0.55 16.80
N LYS A 136 -23.71 -1.83 16.47
CA LYS A 136 -22.50 -2.29 15.76
C LYS A 136 -22.17 -1.33 14.60
N ARG A 137 -21.23 -0.41 14.82
CA ARG A 137 -20.89 0.63 13.84
C ARG A 137 -19.87 0.05 12.88
N VAL A 138 -20.35 -0.32 11.70
CA VAL A 138 -19.51 -0.66 10.55
C VAL A 138 -18.45 0.46 10.37
N PRO A 139 -17.15 0.13 10.37
CA PRO A 139 -16.10 1.12 10.27
C PRO A 139 -16.18 1.84 8.91
N SER A 140 -15.97 3.16 8.90
CA SER A 140 -15.82 3.89 7.63
C SER A 140 -14.45 3.60 7.00
N LYS A 141 -14.31 3.79 5.68
CA LYS A 141 -13.01 3.63 4.99
C LYS A 141 -11.88 4.41 5.67
N ALA A 142 -12.13 5.67 6.02
CA ALA A 142 -11.13 6.51 6.70
C ALA A 142 -10.70 5.92 8.05
N ARG A 143 -11.63 5.33 8.80
CA ARG A 143 -11.37 4.69 10.08
C ARG A 143 -10.61 3.37 9.91
N ALA A 144 -10.95 2.58 8.89
CA ALA A 144 -10.23 1.37 8.53
C ALA A 144 -8.76 1.64 8.11
N LEU A 145 -8.53 2.69 7.32
CA LEU A 145 -7.18 3.14 6.94
C LEU A 145 -6.36 3.61 8.14
N ALA A 146 -6.97 4.40 9.03
CA ALA A 146 -6.31 4.85 10.26
C ALA A 146 -5.91 3.67 11.16
N LEU A 147 -6.81 2.70 11.32
CA LEU A 147 -6.54 1.46 12.06
C LEU A 147 -5.34 0.70 11.49
N GLN A 148 -5.34 0.46 10.18
CA GLN A 148 -4.23 -0.23 9.53
C GLN A 148 -2.91 0.55 9.65
N ALA A 149 -2.95 1.88 9.58
CA ALA A 149 -1.77 2.72 9.78
C ALA A 149 -1.22 2.60 11.21
N GLU A 150 -2.08 2.55 12.24
CA GLU A 150 -1.65 2.31 13.62
C GLU A 150 -1.08 0.90 13.81
N ILE A 151 -1.70 -0.13 13.23
CA ILE A 151 -1.19 -1.50 13.26
C ILE A 151 0.18 -1.58 12.57
N LEU A 152 0.31 -0.97 11.39
CA LEU A 152 1.56 -0.92 10.64
C LEU A 152 2.66 -0.22 11.45
N ALA A 153 2.35 0.93 12.07
CA ALA A 153 3.29 1.67 12.90
C ALA A 153 3.73 0.85 14.13
N ALA A 154 2.80 0.15 14.78
CA ALA A 154 3.10 -0.71 15.92
C ALA A 154 3.97 -1.90 15.54
N PHE A 155 3.68 -2.56 14.41
CA PHE A 155 4.52 -3.66 13.92
C PHE A 155 5.87 -3.17 13.42
N SER A 156 5.95 -1.97 12.84
CA SER A 156 7.22 -1.38 12.39
C SER A 156 8.07 -0.82 13.55
N ALA A 157 7.53 -0.76 14.77
CA ALA A 157 8.24 -0.21 15.91
C ALA A 157 9.52 -1.01 16.23
N PRO A 158 10.65 -0.35 16.59
CA PRO A 158 11.91 -1.05 16.86
C PRO A 158 11.81 -2.14 17.95
N SER A 159 10.99 -1.91 18.97
CA SER A 159 10.74 -2.88 20.05
C SER A 159 10.04 -4.14 19.55
N PHE A 160 9.02 -3.98 18.69
CA PHE A 160 8.31 -5.10 18.06
C PHE A 160 9.25 -5.87 17.13
N GLN A 161 9.96 -5.17 16.25
CA GLN A 161 10.91 -5.76 15.30
C GLN A 161 12.06 -6.50 16.00
N LYS A 162 12.56 -5.98 17.13
CA LYS A 162 13.55 -6.67 17.96
C LYS A 162 13.00 -8.00 18.48
N LYS A 163 11.79 -8.00 19.06
CA LYS A 163 11.14 -9.20 19.59
C LYS A 163 10.83 -10.23 18.49
N LEU A 164 10.36 -9.76 17.33
CA LEU A 164 10.15 -10.58 16.15
C LEU A 164 11.45 -11.25 15.67
N GLY A 165 12.56 -10.51 15.68
CA GLY A 165 13.89 -11.05 15.40
C GLY A 165 14.36 -12.07 16.45
N GLU A 166 14.04 -11.89 17.72
CA GLU A 166 14.34 -12.83 18.80
C GLU A 166 13.53 -14.14 18.69
N ILE A 167 12.23 -14.06 18.37
CA ILE A 167 11.40 -15.23 18.05
C ILE A 167 12.01 -15.96 16.85
N SER A 168 12.29 -15.23 15.76
CA SER A 168 12.88 -15.80 14.55
C SER A 168 14.22 -16.50 14.82
N ARG A 169 15.07 -15.93 15.70
CA ARG A 169 16.37 -16.51 16.10
C ARG A 169 16.25 -17.75 17.00
N ARG A 170 15.24 -17.82 17.87
CA ARG A 170 15.01 -19.00 18.71
C ARG A 170 14.51 -20.19 17.90
N HIS A 171 13.77 -19.91 16.83
CA HIS A 171 13.08 -20.92 16.03
C HIS A 171 13.70 -21.13 14.63
N VAL A 172 14.96 -20.74 14.42
CA VAL A 172 15.67 -20.77 13.11
C VAL A 172 15.62 -22.16 12.46
N ALA A 173 15.62 -23.23 13.26
CA ALA A 173 15.60 -24.59 12.75
C ALA A 173 14.23 -25.05 12.25
N ASN A 174 13.12 -24.43 12.70
CA ASN A 174 11.76 -24.81 12.33
C ASN A 174 10.79 -23.62 12.45
N LEU A 175 10.70 -22.78 11.41
CA LEU A 175 9.64 -21.76 11.29
C LEU A 175 8.21 -22.36 11.29
N HIS A 176 8.10 -23.68 11.15
CA HIS A 176 6.85 -24.45 11.25
C HIS A 176 6.61 -25.05 12.63
N ASP A 177 7.46 -24.77 13.61
CA ASP A 177 7.19 -25.14 14.99
C ASP A 177 5.90 -24.46 15.45
N GLU A 178 4.92 -25.26 15.88
CA GLU A 178 3.64 -24.76 16.38
C GLU A 178 3.87 -23.85 17.60
N ALA A 179 4.96 -24.06 18.37
CA ALA A 179 5.33 -23.15 19.45
C ALA A 179 5.83 -21.79 18.93
N CYS A 180 6.64 -21.76 17.87
CA CYS A 180 7.04 -20.51 17.20
C CYS A 180 5.81 -19.73 16.70
N LYS A 181 4.89 -20.45 16.05
CA LYS A 181 3.66 -19.85 15.53
C LYS A 181 2.79 -19.29 16.66
N ALA A 182 2.56 -20.06 17.72
CA ALA A 182 1.78 -19.62 18.87
C ALA A 182 2.39 -18.39 19.55
N GLU A 183 3.73 -18.33 19.66
CA GLU A 183 4.43 -17.18 20.24
C GLU A 183 4.32 -15.92 19.36
N LEU A 184 4.43 -16.09 18.03
CA LEU A 184 4.22 -15.01 17.07
C LEU A 184 2.77 -14.51 17.09
N ASP A 185 1.80 -15.43 17.04
CA ASP A 185 0.37 -15.12 17.07
C ASP A 185 0.01 -14.38 18.36
N ALA A 186 0.50 -14.84 19.52
CA ALA A 186 0.28 -14.18 20.80
C ALA A 186 0.90 -12.77 20.87
N MET A 187 2.08 -12.57 20.27
CA MET A 187 2.69 -11.23 20.18
C MET A 187 1.87 -10.29 19.30
N MET A 188 1.43 -10.76 18.12
CA MET A 188 0.62 -9.98 17.20
C MET A 188 -0.75 -9.65 17.79
N GLU A 189 -1.39 -10.63 18.43
CA GLU A 189 -2.68 -10.48 19.09
C GLU A 189 -2.59 -9.43 20.20
N LYS A 190 -1.59 -9.54 21.08
CA LYS A 190 -1.38 -8.56 22.15
C LYS A 190 -1.27 -7.13 21.60
N THR A 191 -0.46 -6.91 20.56
CA THR A 191 -0.30 -5.59 19.96
C THR A 191 -1.59 -5.08 19.33
N LYS A 192 -2.36 -5.95 18.65
CA LYS A 192 -3.67 -5.55 18.09
C LYS A 192 -4.67 -5.20 19.19
N LEU A 193 -4.72 -5.96 20.29
CA LEU A 193 -5.61 -5.72 21.43
C LEU A 193 -5.38 -4.36 22.11
N GLU A 194 -4.16 -3.82 22.05
CA GLU A 194 -3.84 -2.47 22.56
C GLU A 194 -4.39 -1.34 21.65
N ILE A 195 -4.68 -1.64 20.38
CA ILE A 195 -5.09 -0.67 19.35
C ILE A 195 -6.61 -0.69 19.15
N VAL A 196 -7.21 -1.88 19.01
CA VAL A 196 -8.62 -2.03 18.60
C VAL A 196 -9.66 -1.31 19.46
N PRO A 197 -9.49 -1.08 20.78
CA PRO A 197 -10.46 -0.33 21.57
C PRO A 197 -10.64 1.13 21.12
N ARG A 198 -9.60 1.75 20.56
CA ARG A 198 -9.67 3.10 19.99
C ARG A 198 -10.61 3.17 18.78
N TYR A 199 -10.85 2.01 18.18
CA TYR A 199 -11.69 1.84 17.00
C TYR A 199 -13.10 1.33 17.34
N GLY A 200 -13.44 1.24 18.63
CA GLY A 200 -14.77 0.86 19.10
C GLY A 200 -15.00 -0.65 19.17
N TYR A 201 -13.94 -1.45 19.10
CA TYR A 201 -14.00 -2.90 19.28
C TYR A 201 -13.61 -3.28 20.71
N GLU A 202 -14.09 -4.42 21.17
CA GLU A 202 -13.72 -4.95 22.48
C GLU A 202 -12.22 -5.35 22.51
N ALA A 203 -11.53 -5.10 23.62
CA ALA A 203 -10.14 -5.52 23.83
C ALA A 203 -10.06 -7.04 24.11
N SER A 204 -10.65 -7.86 23.25
CA SER A 204 -10.73 -9.30 23.40
C SER A 204 -10.56 -10.03 22.05
N PRO A 205 -10.30 -11.36 22.06
CA PRO A 205 -10.25 -12.15 20.83
C PRO A 205 -11.54 -12.04 20.00
N LYS A 206 -12.68 -11.88 20.67
CA LYS A 206 -13.98 -11.64 20.03
C LYS A 206 -13.99 -10.29 19.29
N GLY A 207 -13.53 -9.22 19.93
CA GLY A 207 -13.44 -7.89 19.29
C GLY A 207 -12.49 -7.87 18.09
N LEU A 208 -11.39 -8.65 18.12
CA LEU A 208 -10.53 -8.84 16.94
C LEU A 208 -11.23 -9.58 15.80
N LYS A 209 -12.03 -10.60 16.11
CA LYS A 209 -12.82 -11.32 15.12
C LYS A 209 -13.90 -10.43 14.50
N ASP A 210 -14.63 -9.67 15.34
CA ASP A 210 -15.61 -8.68 14.87
C ASP A 210 -14.95 -7.64 13.95
N LEU A 211 -13.75 -7.17 14.30
CA LEU A 211 -12.97 -6.29 13.44
C LEU A 211 -12.60 -6.96 12.11
N GLU A 212 -12.11 -8.20 12.12
CA GLU A 212 -11.71 -8.90 10.91
C GLU A 212 -12.90 -9.11 9.96
N GLU A 213 -14.06 -9.49 10.50
CA GLU A 213 -15.31 -9.59 9.75
C GLU A 213 -15.73 -8.24 9.14
N ASP A 214 -15.69 -7.16 9.92
CA ASP A 214 -16.03 -5.82 9.44
C ASP A 214 -15.03 -5.31 8.38
N MET A 215 -13.76 -5.72 8.44
CA MET A 215 -12.74 -5.33 7.47
C MET A 215 -12.90 -6.03 6.12
N GLN A 216 -13.59 -7.17 6.03
CA GLN A 216 -13.82 -7.89 4.77
C GLN A 216 -14.58 -7.06 3.73
N GLN A 217 -15.42 -6.11 4.16
CA GLN A 217 -16.11 -5.19 3.24
C GLN A 217 -15.14 -4.34 2.39
N PHE A 218 -13.88 -4.21 2.84
CA PHE A 218 -12.83 -3.46 2.17
C PHE A 218 -11.85 -4.33 1.39
N ASP A 219 -12.10 -5.63 1.23
CA ASP A 219 -11.16 -6.55 0.56
C ASP A 219 -10.82 -6.13 -0.88
N ASN A 220 -11.69 -5.35 -1.51
CA ASN A 220 -11.52 -4.86 -2.88
C ASN A 220 -10.97 -3.41 -2.93
N ASP A 221 -10.77 -2.76 -1.78
CA ASP A 221 -10.26 -1.40 -1.70
C ASP A 221 -8.72 -1.39 -1.87
N PRO A 222 -8.19 -0.65 -2.87
CA PRO A 222 -6.76 -0.67 -3.17
C PRO A 222 -5.90 -0.05 -2.06
N ASP A 223 -6.38 0.98 -1.37
CA ASP A 223 -5.61 1.65 -0.32
C ASP A 223 -5.48 0.75 0.92
N ILE A 224 -6.59 0.08 1.28
CA ILE A 224 -6.63 -0.90 2.36
C ILE A 224 -5.74 -2.10 2.04
N PHE A 225 -5.73 -2.54 0.79
CA PHE A 225 -4.86 -3.63 0.34
C PHE A 225 -3.38 -3.25 0.42
N VAL A 226 -2.99 -2.04 -0.02
CA VAL A 226 -1.59 -1.57 0.08
C VAL A 226 -1.12 -1.58 1.53
N ASN A 227 -1.94 -1.07 2.46
CA ASN A 227 -1.61 -1.11 3.88
C ASN A 227 -1.54 -2.55 4.43
N ALA A 228 -2.45 -3.44 4.01
CA ALA A 228 -2.41 -4.84 4.41
C ALA A 228 -1.11 -5.54 3.96
N VAL A 229 -0.64 -5.24 2.74
CA VAL A 229 0.66 -5.71 2.24
C VAL A 229 1.80 -5.14 3.08
N ALA A 230 1.81 -3.82 3.35
CA ALA A 230 2.84 -3.21 4.18
C ALA A 230 2.89 -3.80 5.60
N ILE A 231 1.73 -4.13 6.18
CA ILE A 231 1.62 -4.83 7.47
C ILE A 231 2.23 -6.24 7.37
N GLU A 232 1.93 -6.99 6.32
CA GLU A 232 2.54 -8.30 6.07
C GLU A 232 4.06 -8.18 5.91
N GLU A 233 4.55 -7.19 5.18
CA GLU A 233 5.99 -6.94 5.01
C GLU A 233 6.68 -6.59 6.34
N ALA A 234 6.04 -5.77 7.18
CA ALA A 234 6.54 -5.45 8.52
C ALA A 234 6.60 -6.70 9.42
N LEU A 235 5.69 -7.67 9.24
CA LEU A 235 5.71 -8.92 9.99
C LEU A 235 6.75 -9.93 9.47
N PHE A 236 7.19 -9.81 8.22
CA PHE A 236 8.10 -10.77 7.59
C PHE A 236 9.27 -10.10 6.84
N PRO A 237 10.06 -9.20 7.47
CA PRO A 237 11.11 -8.43 6.78
C PRO A 237 12.24 -9.32 6.24
N TYR A 238 12.46 -10.48 6.85
CA TYR A 238 13.50 -11.44 6.45
C TYR A 238 13.14 -12.27 5.21
N ALA A 239 11.88 -12.26 4.75
CA ALA A 239 11.49 -12.95 3.53
C ALA A 239 12.04 -12.26 2.26
N GLN A 240 12.43 -10.99 2.35
CA GLN A 240 12.84 -10.17 1.21
C GLN A 240 14.36 -10.00 1.07
N THR A 241 15.11 -10.08 2.16
CA THR A 241 16.56 -9.81 2.17
C THR A 241 17.38 -11.05 1.81
N SER A 242 17.45 -11.33 0.51
CA SER A 242 18.67 -11.69 -0.24
C SER A 242 19.73 -12.63 0.36
N ARG A 243 19.42 -13.55 1.27
CA ARG A 243 20.22 -14.77 1.38
C ARG A 243 19.86 -15.67 0.21
N PRO A 244 20.83 -16.19 -0.57
CA PRO A 244 20.58 -17.27 -1.49
C PRO A 244 19.89 -18.35 -0.68
N PHE A 245 18.63 -18.59 -1.01
CA PHE A 245 17.79 -19.56 -0.34
C PHE A 245 18.41 -20.93 -0.68
N VAL A 246 19.34 -21.40 0.16
CA VAL A 246 19.76 -22.80 0.15
C VAL A 246 18.52 -23.53 0.60
N MET A 247 17.75 -24.02 -0.38
CA MET A 247 16.51 -24.74 -0.12
C MET A 247 16.88 -26.03 0.58
N ASP A 248 16.83 -26.00 1.91
CA ASP A 248 16.74 -27.21 2.68
C ASP A 248 15.39 -27.84 2.34
N LYS A 249 15.43 -29.08 1.83
CA LYS A 249 14.27 -29.80 1.25
C LYS A 249 13.10 -30.00 2.24
N ALA A 250 13.29 -29.66 3.51
CA ALA A 250 12.32 -29.88 4.58
C ALA A 250 11.26 -28.76 4.74
N VAL A 251 11.42 -27.58 4.11
CA VAL A 251 10.56 -26.39 4.35
C VAL A 251 9.37 -26.30 3.35
N LEU A 252 8.62 -27.40 3.17
CA LEU A 252 7.41 -27.47 2.31
C LEU A 252 6.15 -27.86 3.11
N GLY A 253 6.08 -27.50 4.39
CA GLY A 253 5.19 -28.14 5.37
C GLY A 253 3.68 -27.85 5.30
N ARG A 254 3.22 -26.81 4.60
CA ARG A 254 1.77 -26.63 4.35
C ARG A 254 1.55 -26.06 2.95
N THR A 255 1.34 -26.95 1.99
CA THR A 255 0.69 -26.57 0.74
C THR A 255 -0.75 -26.18 1.06
N GLY A 256 -1.15 -24.95 0.76
CA GLY A 256 -2.56 -24.55 0.83
C GLY A 256 -3.42 -25.46 -0.05
N SER A 257 -4.74 -25.39 0.09
CA SER A 257 -5.63 -25.95 -0.93
C SER A 257 -5.70 -24.99 -2.13
N LYS A 258 -5.96 -25.54 -3.32
CA LYS A 258 -6.23 -24.71 -4.50
C LYS A 258 -7.47 -23.85 -4.25
N PRO A 259 -7.46 -22.56 -4.61
CA PRO A 259 -8.62 -21.67 -4.49
C PRO A 259 -9.86 -22.29 -5.12
N THR A 260 -11.02 -22.29 -4.46
CA THR A 260 -12.26 -22.84 -5.04
C THR A 260 -13.28 -21.76 -5.38
N THR A 261 -12.99 -20.49 -5.07
CA THR A 261 -13.89 -19.35 -5.27
C THR A 261 -13.17 -18.21 -6.00
N ALA A 262 -13.92 -17.36 -6.70
CA ALA A 262 -13.38 -16.17 -7.36
C ALA A 262 -12.63 -15.27 -6.35
N PHE A 263 -13.18 -15.11 -5.15
CA PHE A 263 -12.56 -14.36 -4.05
C PHE A 263 -11.17 -14.90 -3.66
N THR A 264 -11.03 -16.21 -3.47
CA THR A 264 -9.73 -16.81 -3.09
C THR A 264 -8.72 -16.76 -4.25
N VAL A 265 -9.19 -16.83 -5.50
CA VAL A 265 -8.35 -16.56 -6.68
C VAL A 265 -7.91 -15.09 -6.73
N ALA A 266 -8.81 -14.15 -6.49
CA ALA A 266 -8.49 -12.73 -6.42
C ALA A 266 -7.43 -12.45 -5.35
N LYS A 267 -7.53 -13.09 -4.17
CA LYS A 267 -6.52 -12.99 -3.10
C LYS A 267 -5.12 -13.45 -3.56
N LEU A 268 -5.03 -14.59 -4.26
CA LEU A 268 -3.79 -15.07 -4.89
C LEU A 268 -3.24 -14.06 -5.91
N LEU A 269 -4.09 -13.55 -6.79
CA LEU A 269 -3.68 -12.61 -7.83
C LEU A 269 -3.24 -11.27 -7.22
N ARG A 270 -3.94 -10.73 -6.22
CA ARG A 270 -3.52 -9.53 -5.48
C ARG A 270 -2.14 -9.71 -4.85
N LYS A 271 -1.87 -10.87 -4.24
CA LYS A 271 -0.54 -11.17 -3.66
C LYS A 271 0.56 -11.20 -4.73
N GLN A 272 0.31 -11.79 -5.89
CA GLN A 272 1.24 -11.72 -7.03
C GLN A 272 1.42 -10.30 -7.54
N LEU A 273 0.33 -9.55 -7.69
CA LEU A 273 0.35 -8.16 -8.16
C LEU A 273 1.19 -7.27 -7.25
N ALA A 274 1.02 -7.37 -5.94
CA ALA A 274 1.82 -6.65 -4.95
C ALA A 274 3.31 -6.95 -5.10
N ALA A 275 3.67 -8.24 -5.12
CA ALA A 275 5.07 -8.66 -5.23
C ALA A 275 5.72 -8.21 -6.54
N PHE A 276 5.01 -8.34 -7.67
CA PHE A 276 5.50 -7.85 -8.96
C PHE A 276 5.54 -6.33 -9.05
N SER A 277 4.74 -5.61 -8.26
CA SER A 277 4.76 -4.14 -8.22
C SER A 277 5.95 -3.55 -7.46
N SER A 278 6.77 -4.37 -6.79
CA SER A 278 7.95 -3.90 -6.07
C SER A 278 8.93 -3.14 -6.98
N PRO A 279 9.56 -2.04 -6.50
CA PRO A 279 10.47 -1.24 -7.32
C PRO A 279 11.65 -2.03 -7.91
N SER A 280 12.23 -2.95 -7.13
CA SER A 280 13.33 -3.80 -7.58
C SER A 280 12.92 -4.71 -8.74
N PHE A 281 11.73 -5.32 -8.67
CA PHE A 281 11.20 -6.16 -9.74
C PHE A 281 10.87 -5.33 -10.99
N GLN A 282 10.23 -4.18 -10.82
CA GLN A 282 9.89 -3.29 -11.94
C GLN A 282 11.12 -2.71 -12.64
N ASN A 283 12.19 -2.42 -11.90
CA ASN A 283 13.49 -2.03 -12.47
C ASN A 283 14.09 -3.18 -13.31
N ALA A 284 14.01 -4.42 -12.84
CA ALA A 284 14.47 -5.59 -13.57
C ALA A 284 13.65 -5.83 -14.86
N ILE A 285 12.32 -5.70 -14.81
CA ILE A 285 11.45 -5.76 -16.00
C ILE A 285 11.80 -4.65 -17.00
N SER A 286 12.06 -3.44 -16.52
CA SER A 286 12.48 -2.32 -17.36
C SER A 286 13.84 -2.59 -18.03
N GLY A 287 14.75 -3.27 -17.31
CA GLY A 287 16.00 -3.78 -17.88
C GLY A 287 15.76 -4.77 -19.02
N LEU A 288 14.90 -5.77 -18.80
CA LEU A 288 14.55 -6.74 -19.84
C LEU A 288 13.93 -6.07 -21.08
N LYS A 289 13.05 -5.07 -20.90
CA LYS A 289 12.44 -4.32 -22.00
C LYS A 289 13.46 -3.53 -22.83
N ARG A 290 14.44 -2.90 -22.18
CA ARG A 290 15.51 -2.17 -22.89
C ARG A 290 16.42 -3.10 -23.69
N SER A 291 16.57 -4.34 -23.24
CA SER A 291 17.36 -5.37 -23.92
C SER A 291 16.56 -6.22 -24.92
N ALA A 292 15.27 -5.93 -25.13
CA ALA A 292 14.42 -6.68 -26.04
C ALA A 292 14.57 -6.16 -27.48
N ASP A 293 14.56 -7.08 -28.44
CA ASP A 293 14.60 -6.73 -29.86
C ASP A 293 13.32 -6.00 -30.29
N VAL A 294 13.41 -5.21 -31.36
CA VAL A 294 12.29 -4.41 -31.91
C VAL A 294 11.06 -5.28 -32.20
N GLU A 295 11.25 -6.51 -32.66
CA GLU A 295 10.16 -7.46 -32.95
C GLU A 295 9.33 -7.79 -31.70
N GLN A 296 9.97 -7.97 -30.53
CA GLN A 296 9.24 -8.22 -29.28
C GLN A 296 8.44 -7.01 -28.82
N ALA A 297 8.92 -5.79 -29.11
CA ALA A 297 8.19 -4.56 -28.81
C ALA A 297 6.92 -4.44 -29.66
N CYS A 298 6.97 -4.83 -30.94
CA CYS A 298 5.82 -4.83 -31.85
C CYS A 298 4.69 -5.76 -31.37
N GLU A 299 5.02 -6.89 -30.77
CA GLU A 299 4.04 -7.79 -30.17
C GLU A 299 3.56 -7.34 -28.79
N GLY A 300 4.03 -6.18 -28.32
CA GLY A 300 3.68 -5.64 -27.02
C GLY A 300 4.29 -6.45 -25.87
N TYR A 301 5.51 -6.95 -26.08
CA TYR A 301 6.30 -7.74 -25.13
C TYR A 301 5.63 -9.04 -24.69
N TYR A 302 4.80 -9.63 -25.53
CA TYR A 302 4.12 -10.88 -25.22
C TYR A 302 5.11 -12.03 -24.97
N HIS A 303 6.23 -12.08 -25.70
CA HIS A 303 7.31 -13.07 -25.53
C HIS A 303 8.62 -12.49 -24.97
N LEU A 304 8.54 -11.57 -24.00
CA LEU A 304 9.73 -10.95 -23.40
C LEU A 304 10.70 -12.01 -22.81
N LYS A 305 11.89 -12.13 -23.40
CA LYS A 305 12.93 -13.09 -22.97
C LYS A 305 13.38 -12.80 -21.53
N GLY A 306 13.57 -13.85 -20.72
CA GLY A 306 14.00 -13.72 -19.32
C GLY A 306 12.89 -13.39 -18.32
N ARG A 307 11.67 -13.08 -18.78
CA ARG A 307 10.54 -12.72 -17.91
C ARG A 307 10.12 -13.87 -17.00
N ALA A 308 10.09 -15.09 -17.52
CA ALA A 308 9.70 -16.27 -16.75
C ALA A 308 10.72 -16.58 -15.64
N GLU A 309 12.01 -16.46 -15.96
CA GLU A 309 13.12 -16.62 -15.02
C GLU A 309 13.09 -15.56 -13.92
N LEU A 310 12.73 -14.32 -14.26
CA LEU A 310 12.57 -13.23 -13.31
C LEU A 310 11.36 -13.41 -12.39
N ALA A 311 10.22 -13.87 -12.93
CA ALA A 311 8.97 -14.04 -12.17
C ALA A 311 8.97 -15.28 -11.25
N LEU A 312 9.65 -16.36 -11.65
CA LEU A 312 9.58 -17.65 -10.96
C LEU A 312 10.04 -17.61 -9.49
N PRO A 313 11.09 -16.88 -9.08
CA PRO A 313 11.46 -16.74 -7.67
C PRO A 313 10.34 -16.14 -6.81
N VAL A 314 9.59 -15.16 -7.34
CA VAL A 314 8.44 -14.56 -6.67
C VAL A 314 7.31 -15.59 -6.55
N GLN A 315 6.97 -16.25 -7.66
CA GLN A 315 5.91 -17.24 -7.72
C GLN A 315 6.21 -18.47 -6.85
N ARG A 316 7.47 -18.90 -6.75
CA ARG A 316 7.90 -20.02 -5.90
C ARG A 316 7.55 -19.81 -4.43
N ARG A 317 7.53 -18.55 -3.97
CA ARG A 317 7.17 -18.19 -2.59
C ARG A 317 5.66 -18.13 -2.39
N ILE A 318 4.92 -17.66 -3.40
CA ILE A 318 3.48 -17.38 -3.31
C ILE A 318 2.65 -18.64 -3.59
N LEU A 319 2.94 -19.35 -4.68
CA LEU A 319 2.12 -20.45 -5.20
C LEU A 319 1.86 -21.59 -4.19
N PRO A 320 2.86 -22.07 -3.42
CA PRO A 320 2.63 -23.13 -2.43
C PRO A 320 1.58 -22.77 -1.36
N GLN A 321 1.44 -21.48 -1.03
CA GLN A 321 0.45 -20.99 -0.05
C GLN A 321 -1.00 -21.17 -0.54
N TYR A 322 -1.17 -21.38 -1.86
CA TYR A 322 -2.47 -21.58 -2.52
C TYR A 322 -2.56 -22.94 -3.20
N GLY A 323 -1.75 -23.92 -2.78
CA GLY A 323 -1.84 -25.29 -3.28
C GLY A 323 -1.31 -25.51 -4.70
N PHE A 324 -0.51 -24.56 -5.20
CA PHE A 324 0.20 -24.69 -6.47
C PHE A 324 1.68 -24.97 -6.21
N GLN A 325 2.33 -25.74 -7.08
CA GLN A 325 3.77 -25.92 -6.96
C GLN A 325 4.52 -24.62 -7.25
N GLY A 326 5.63 -24.38 -6.55
CA GLY A 326 6.55 -23.26 -6.83
C GLY A 326 7.46 -23.47 -8.06
N SER A 327 6.93 -24.12 -9.09
CA SER A 327 7.62 -24.57 -10.30
C SER A 327 6.95 -23.98 -11.56
N ARG A 328 7.58 -24.10 -12.73
CA ARG A 328 6.95 -23.69 -14.00
C ARG A 328 5.63 -24.44 -14.26
N ALA A 329 5.58 -25.74 -13.93
CA ALA A 329 4.36 -26.53 -14.03
C ALA A 329 3.26 -26.01 -13.08
N GLY A 330 3.62 -25.61 -11.86
CA GLY A 330 2.66 -25.01 -10.92
C GLY A 330 2.16 -23.62 -11.35
N VAL A 331 2.97 -22.84 -12.07
CA VAL A 331 2.52 -21.58 -12.70
C VAL A 331 1.49 -21.86 -13.78
N LEU A 332 1.73 -22.84 -14.65
CA LEU A 332 0.75 -23.24 -15.69
C LEU A 332 -0.55 -23.76 -15.08
N ASP A 333 -0.44 -24.60 -14.04
CA ASP A 333 -1.58 -25.09 -13.26
C ASP A 333 -2.34 -23.92 -12.62
N MET A 334 -1.65 -22.93 -12.05
CA MET A 334 -2.26 -21.72 -11.52
C MET A 334 -3.00 -20.90 -12.59
N VAL A 335 -2.39 -20.70 -13.77
CA VAL A 335 -3.02 -19.96 -14.87
C VAL A 335 -4.26 -20.68 -15.40
N SER A 336 -4.16 -22.00 -15.65
CA SER A 336 -5.28 -22.86 -16.06
C SER A 336 -6.38 -22.87 -15.00
N HIS A 337 -6.02 -22.81 -13.72
CA HIS A 337 -7.00 -22.75 -12.65
C HIS A 337 -7.68 -21.38 -12.55
N CYS A 338 -6.94 -20.28 -12.72
CA CYS A 338 -7.48 -18.92 -12.73
C CYS A 338 -8.42 -18.67 -13.91
N SER A 339 -8.19 -19.31 -15.07
CA SER A 339 -9.02 -19.11 -16.26
C SER A 339 -10.49 -19.49 -16.05
N LYS A 340 -10.76 -20.43 -15.14
CA LYS A 340 -12.14 -20.81 -14.74
C LYS A 340 -12.93 -19.66 -14.11
N PHE A 341 -12.23 -18.71 -13.51
CA PHE A 341 -12.81 -17.56 -12.82
C PHE A 341 -12.63 -16.26 -13.61
N ILE A 342 -12.07 -16.30 -14.83
CA ILE A 342 -11.69 -15.10 -15.58
C ILE A 342 -12.88 -14.26 -16.05
N LYS A 343 -14.09 -14.83 -16.07
CA LYS A 343 -15.33 -14.08 -16.34
C LYS A 343 -15.72 -13.15 -15.19
N ASP A 344 -15.16 -13.38 -13.99
CA ASP A 344 -15.29 -12.45 -12.89
C ASP A 344 -14.52 -11.13 -13.22
N PRO A 345 -15.18 -9.96 -13.15
CA PRO A 345 -14.56 -8.68 -13.52
C PRO A 345 -13.32 -8.34 -12.69
N GLU A 346 -13.29 -8.74 -11.42
CA GLU A 346 -12.13 -8.47 -10.58
C GLU A 346 -10.97 -9.39 -10.92
N VAL A 347 -11.22 -10.69 -11.08
CA VAL A 347 -10.20 -11.66 -11.46
C VAL A 347 -9.56 -11.27 -12.80
N SER A 348 -10.34 -10.93 -13.82
CA SER A 348 -9.82 -10.48 -15.12
C SER A 348 -8.98 -9.20 -15.02
N ARG A 349 -9.43 -8.21 -14.26
CA ARG A 349 -8.67 -6.96 -14.02
C ARG A 349 -7.33 -7.23 -13.32
N LEU A 350 -7.33 -8.08 -12.28
CA LEU A 350 -6.10 -8.44 -11.56
C LEU A 350 -5.15 -9.25 -12.44
N PHE A 351 -5.69 -10.17 -13.24
CA PHE A 351 -4.93 -10.96 -14.19
C PHE A 351 -4.21 -10.06 -15.22
N ASP A 352 -4.91 -9.08 -15.79
CA ASP A 352 -4.31 -8.08 -16.68
C ASP A 352 -3.27 -7.22 -15.96
N ALA A 353 -3.58 -6.74 -14.75
CA ALA A 353 -2.67 -5.90 -13.98
C ALA A 353 -1.34 -6.62 -13.68
N ILE A 354 -1.39 -7.91 -13.34
CA ILE A 354 -0.19 -8.74 -13.17
C ILE A 354 0.61 -8.80 -14.48
N ASN A 355 -0.04 -9.09 -15.60
CA ASN A 355 0.63 -9.20 -16.90
C ASN A 355 1.25 -7.87 -17.35
N LEU A 356 0.61 -6.74 -17.05
CA LEU A 356 1.19 -5.40 -17.23
C LEU A 356 2.46 -5.22 -16.39
N LYS A 357 2.43 -5.62 -15.10
CA LYS A 357 3.62 -5.58 -14.22
C LYS A 357 4.72 -6.54 -14.66
N LEU A 358 4.36 -7.63 -15.33
CA LEU A 358 5.29 -8.54 -16.00
C LEU A 358 5.77 -7.99 -17.37
N GLY A 359 5.39 -6.77 -17.72
CA GLY A 359 5.92 -6.03 -18.85
C GLY A 359 5.07 -6.10 -20.12
N MET A 360 3.95 -6.81 -20.14
CA MET A 360 3.06 -6.83 -21.31
C MET A 360 2.40 -5.47 -21.54
N THR A 361 1.96 -5.23 -22.77
CA THR A 361 1.07 -4.10 -23.11
C THR A 361 -0.40 -4.49 -22.89
N PRO A 362 -1.34 -3.52 -22.80
CA PRO A 362 -2.77 -3.83 -22.67
C PRO A 362 -3.32 -4.77 -23.75
N ARG A 363 -2.89 -4.58 -25.02
CA ARG A 363 -3.28 -5.44 -26.14
C ARG A 363 -2.74 -6.87 -25.98
N ALA A 364 -1.51 -7.03 -25.49
CA ALA A 364 -0.92 -8.33 -25.20
C ALA A 364 -1.64 -9.04 -24.04
N CYS A 365 -2.03 -8.30 -22.99
CA CYS A 365 -2.85 -8.84 -21.89
C CYS A 365 -4.20 -9.37 -22.39
N ALA A 366 -4.91 -8.62 -23.24
CA ALA A 366 -6.18 -9.07 -23.81
C ALA A 366 -6.03 -10.40 -24.56
N ARG A 367 -5.04 -10.51 -25.46
CA ARG A 367 -4.75 -11.76 -26.18
C ARG A 367 -4.40 -12.91 -25.24
N PHE A 368 -3.61 -12.63 -24.19
CA PHE A 368 -3.25 -13.64 -23.20
C PHE A 368 -4.47 -14.17 -22.46
N ARG A 369 -5.38 -13.27 -22.08
CA ARG A 369 -6.64 -13.64 -21.44
C ARG A 369 -7.51 -14.49 -22.36
N ASP A 370 -7.65 -14.11 -23.63
CA ASP A 370 -8.43 -14.89 -24.60
C ASP A 370 -7.85 -16.30 -24.75
N THR A 371 -6.52 -16.41 -24.83
CA THR A 371 -5.81 -17.71 -24.86
C THR A 371 -6.06 -18.51 -23.58
N ALA A 372 -6.04 -17.85 -22.42
CA ALA A 372 -6.26 -18.51 -21.14
C ALA A 372 -7.70 -19.06 -21.01
N CYS A 373 -8.69 -18.34 -21.55
CA CYS A 373 -10.08 -18.80 -21.63
C CYS A 373 -10.24 -20.08 -22.47
N SER A 374 -9.34 -20.32 -23.42
CA SER A 374 -9.36 -21.52 -24.27
C SER A 374 -8.70 -22.74 -23.63
N PHE A 375 -8.10 -22.62 -22.44
CA PHE A 375 -7.53 -23.80 -21.78
C PHE A 375 -8.65 -24.81 -21.45
N PRO A 376 -8.47 -26.08 -21.81
CA PRO A 376 -9.45 -27.11 -21.45
C PRO A 376 -9.55 -27.12 -19.93
N SER A 377 -10.77 -26.93 -19.42
CA SER A 377 -11.08 -27.18 -18.03
C SER A 377 -10.60 -28.59 -17.73
N SER A 378 -9.58 -28.74 -16.88
CA SER A 378 -9.22 -30.02 -16.29
C SER A 378 -10.35 -30.43 -15.33
N GLU A 379 -11.54 -30.66 -15.86
CA GLU A 379 -12.52 -31.52 -15.23
C GLU A 379 -11.83 -32.87 -15.13
N ARG A 380 -11.67 -33.34 -13.89
CA ARG A 380 -11.09 -34.65 -13.66
C ARG A 380 -11.94 -35.62 -14.47
N PRO A 381 -11.35 -36.41 -15.38
CA PRO A 381 -12.11 -37.47 -16.03
C PRO A 381 -12.75 -38.30 -14.92
N ASP A 382 -14.06 -38.48 -15.03
CA ASP A 382 -14.85 -39.23 -14.07
C ASP A 382 -14.14 -40.56 -13.81
N ARG A 383 -13.81 -40.83 -12.54
CA ARG A 383 -12.98 -42.00 -12.15
C ARG A 383 -13.63 -43.34 -12.50
N SER A 384 -14.88 -43.31 -12.99
CA SER A 384 -15.65 -44.46 -13.44
C SER A 384 -15.14 -45.06 -14.78
N ASN A 385 -14.43 -44.30 -15.63
CA ASN A 385 -13.90 -44.82 -16.90
C ASN A 385 -12.39 -44.57 -17.01
N ARG A 386 -11.59 -45.56 -16.59
CA ARG A 386 -10.14 -45.57 -16.75
C ARG A 386 -9.75 -46.40 -17.99
N PRO A 387 -9.63 -45.81 -19.19
CA PRO A 387 -8.95 -46.49 -20.29
C PRO A 387 -7.45 -46.62 -20.00
N GLU A 388 -6.84 -47.64 -20.59
CA GLU A 388 -5.40 -47.96 -20.53
C GLU A 388 -4.49 -46.76 -20.88
N PRO A 389 -3.24 -46.74 -20.38
CA PRO A 389 -2.34 -45.60 -20.51
C PRO A 389 -1.89 -45.39 -21.96
N ALA A 390 -2.64 -44.58 -22.70
CA ALA A 390 -2.18 -43.99 -23.95
C ALA A 390 -1.14 -42.90 -23.70
N GLN A 391 -0.19 -42.80 -24.63
CA GLN A 391 1.01 -41.98 -24.62
C GLN A 391 0.74 -40.55 -24.13
N THR A 392 1.53 -40.12 -23.14
CA THR A 392 1.58 -38.74 -22.66
C THR A 392 1.98 -37.84 -23.83
N VAL A 393 1.03 -37.05 -24.32
CA VAL A 393 1.31 -35.97 -25.26
C VAL A 393 2.17 -34.95 -24.52
N GLU A 394 3.48 -34.97 -24.77
CA GLU A 394 4.36 -33.87 -24.42
C GLU A 394 3.86 -32.61 -25.15
N LEU A 395 3.14 -31.75 -24.43
CA LEU A 395 2.98 -30.34 -24.80
C LEU A 395 4.37 -29.70 -24.70
N SER A 396 5.16 -29.85 -25.76
CA SER A 396 6.49 -29.27 -25.85
C SER A 396 6.38 -27.75 -25.77
N PHE A 397 7.21 -27.16 -24.92
CA PHE A 397 7.38 -25.71 -24.77
C PHE A 397 7.83 -25.02 -26.09
N ALA A 398 8.11 -25.77 -27.15
CA ALA A 398 8.54 -25.25 -28.45
C ALA A 398 7.41 -24.49 -29.19
N SER A 399 6.14 -24.77 -28.90
CA SER A 399 5.02 -24.04 -29.52
C SER A 399 4.86 -22.60 -29.01
N PHE A 400 5.62 -22.21 -27.98
CA PHE A 400 5.71 -20.83 -27.48
C PHE A 400 7.00 -20.10 -27.91
N THR A 401 7.88 -20.74 -28.69
CA THR A 401 9.12 -20.14 -29.23
C THR A 401 9.35 -20.41 -30.72
N ALA A 402 8.48 -21.13 -31.42
CA ALA A 402 8.63 -21.38 -32.86
C ALA A 402 7.30 -21.25 -33.61
N GLY A 403 6.98 -20.03 -34.00
CA GLY A 403 5.91 -19.70 -34.94
C GLY A 403 6.40 -18.79 -36.08
N SER A 404 7.64 -19.01 -36.56
CA SER A 404 8.07 -18.46 -37.84
C SER A 404 9.13 -19.37 -38.46
N LYS A 405 8.68 -20.29 -39.30
CA LYS A 405 9.50 -20.91 -40.34
C LYS A 405 8.68 -20.96 -41.63
N LYS A 406 9.08 -20.04 -42.52
CA LYS A 406 8.72 -19.84 -43.94
C LYS A 406 7.30 -19.43 -44.26
#